data_AF-A0A2A4J503-F1
#
_entry.id   AF-A0A2A4J503-F1
#
_cell.length_a   1.000
_cell.length_b   1.000
_cell.length_c   1.000
_cell.angle_alpha   90.00
_cell.angle_beta   90.00
_cell.angle_gamma   90.00
#
_symmetry.space_group_name_H-M   'P 1'
#
loop_
_entity.id
_entity.type
_entity.pdbx_description
1 polymer ?
#
loop_
_entity_poly.entity_id
_entity_poly.type
_entity_poly.pdbx_seq_one_letter_code
_entity_poly.pdbx_strand_id
1 'polypeptide(L)'
;MAYFSLAFACDFLTATGRDNLIPKNIRRFRQTYFSSVIFPTAALIFTIFWPIFIYDRELLFPAFIDKIFSFKSNLVMHFCILPAVLWEHAFLPRYTPKSHRLNLGIYVFLYILYISFVLHTYYERGLFPYPIFMMTYGTIHFPIFIGLIFLLGIAFYLSQWKLYSLIWGHEKSRNGKKVKSS
;
A
#
# COMPACT_ATOMS: atom_id res chain seq x y z
N MET A 1 10.05 5.34 1.59
CA MET A 1 10.67 6.51 2.26
C MET A 1 10.33 7.83 1.60
N ALA A 2 10.54 8.01 0.28
CA ALA A 2 10.23 9.28 -0.40
C ALA A 2 8.78 9.80 -0.20
N TYR A 3 7.77 8.92 -0.21
CA TYR A 3 6.39 9.32 0.05
C TYR A 3 6.19 9.93 1.44
N PHE A 4 6.67 9.25 2.49
CA PHE A 4 6.52 9.73 3.87
C PHE A 4 7.27 11.03 4.10
N SER A 5 8.46 11.21 3.49
CA SER A 5 9.18 12.48 3.54
C SER A 5 8.40 13.61 2.86
N LEU A 6 7.81 13.36 1.68
CA LEU A 6 6.95 14.32 0.99
C LEU A 6 5.68 14.63 1.79
N ALA A 7 5.04 13.61 2.35
CA ALA A 7 3.84 13.75 3.16
C ALA A 7 4.12 14.60 4.41
N PHE A 8 5.20 14.27 5.13
CA PHE A 8 5.66 15.04 6.28
C PHE A 8 5.96 16.49 5.93
N ALA A 9 6.66 16.76 4.82
CA ALA A 9 6.93 18.13 4.39
C ALA A 9 5.64 18.91 4.08
N CYS A 10 4.67 18.28 3.40
CA CYS A 10 3.36 18.88 3.16
C CYS A 10 2.63 19.16 4.47
N ASP A 11 2.58 18.19 5.38
CA ASP A 11 1.83 18.32 6.64
C ASP A 11 2.48 19.36 7.57
N PHE A 12 3.82 19.46 7.56
CA PHE A 12 4.55 20.51 8.27
C PHE A 12 4.25 21.92 7.71
N LEU A 13 4.20 22.06 6.39
CA LEU A 13 3.81 23.33 5.76
C LEU A 13 2.36 23.71 6.08
N THR A 14 1.44 22.75 6.08
CA THR A 14 0.05 22.98 6.49
C THR A 14 -0.03 23.36 7.97
N ALA A 15 0.72 22.67 8.86
CA ALA A 15 0.75 22.95 10.29
C ALA A 15 1.34 24.34 10.63
N THR A 16 2.28 24.83 9.82
CA THR A 16 2.87 26.18 9.95
C THR A 16 2.04 27.28 9.28
N GLY A 17 0.83 26.95 8.79
CA GLY A 17 -0.06 27.90 8.11
C GLY A 17 0.37 28.29 6.70
N ARG A 18 1.36 27.60 6.12
CA ARG A 18 1.95 27.86 4.80
C ARG A 18 1.36 26.96 3.71
N ASP A 19 0.06 26.70 3.80
CA ASP A 19 -0.66 25.77 2.92
C ASP A 19 -0.63 26.21 1.44
N ASN A 20 -0.53 27.51 1.19
CA ASN A 20 -0.38 28.13 -0.13
C ASN A 20 0.92 27.72 -0.86
N LEU A 21 1.96 27.32 -0.13
CA LEU A 21 3.23 26.90 -0.73
C LEU A 21 3.16 25.50 -1.35
N ILE A 22 2.14 24.70 -1.01
CA ILE A 22 1.99 23.34 -1.52
C ILE A 22 1.23 23.38 -2.85
N PRO A 23 1.88 23.11 -3.99
CA PRO A 23 1.23 23.15 -5.29
C PRO A 23 0.11 22.12 -5.38
N LYS A 24 -0.97 22.47 -6.09
CA LYS A 24 -2.12 21.58 -6.32
C LYS A 24 -1.70 20.24 -6.95
N ASN A 25 -0.69 20.26 -7.81
CA ASN A 25 -0.15 19.06 -8.44
C ASN A 25 0.50 18.11 -7.43
N ILE A 26 1.21 18.63 -6.43
CA ILE A 26 1.80 17.81 -5.36
C ILE A 26 0.71 17.17 -4.51
N ARG A 27 -0.34 17.92 -4.16
CA ARG A 27 -1.49 17.36 -3.41
C ARG A 27 -2.18 16.25 -4.19
N ARG A 28 -2.43 16.48 -5.48
CA ARG A 28 -3.03 15.49 -6.38
C ARG A 28 -2.15 14.25 -6.50
N PHE A 29 -0.84 14.43 -6.70
CA PHE A 29 0.12 13.33 -6.75
C PHE A 29 0.12 12.54 -5.44
N ARG A 30 0.25 13.21 -4.29
CA ARG A 30 0.23 12.58 -2.95
C ARG A 30 -1.02 11.72 -2.79
N GLN A 31 -2.18 12.26 -3.13
CA GLN A 31 -3.45 11.55 -3.02
C GLN A 31 -3.57 10.36 -3.97
N THR A 32 -3.23 10.54 -5.26
CA THR A 32 -3.25 9.46 -6.25
C THR A 32 -2.28 8.36 -5.86
N TYR A 33 -1.04 8.71 -5.51
CA TYR A 33 -0.01 7.75 -5.12
C TYR A 33 -0.38 7.00 -3.84
N PHE A 34 -0.91 7.71 -2.84
CA PHE A 34 -1.38 7.07 -1.61
C PHE A 34 -2.46 6.02 -1.90
N SER A 35 -3.50 6.44 -2.62
CA SER A 35 -4.67 5.58 -2.85
C SER A 35 -4.40 4.44 -3.83
N SER A 36 -3.52 4.66 -4.82
CA SER A 36 -3.20 3.66 -5.84
C SER A 36 -2.12 2.68 -5.41
N VAL A 37 -1.17 3.14 -4.57
CA VAL A 37 0.05 2.39 -4.26
C VAL A 37 0.19 2.16 -2.77
N ILE A 38 0.32 3.22 -1.97
CA ILE A 38 0.69 3.09 -0.55
C ILE A 38 -0.34 2.28 0.24
N PHE A 39 -1.62 2.64 0.15
CA PHE A 39 -2.68 1.96 0.90
C PHE A 39 -2.82 0.47 0.53
N PRO A 40 -3.09 0.11 -0.74
CA PRO A 40 -3.24 -1.30 -1.09
C PRO A 40 -1.97 -2.11 -0.84
N THR A 41 -0.78 -1.54 -1.07
CA THR A 41 0.48 -2.25 -0.84
C THR A 41 0.76 -2.48 0.64
N ALA A 42 0.53 -1.49 1.51
CA ALA A 42 0.73 -1.66 2.95
C ALA A 42 -0.20 -2.74 3.54
N ALA A 43 -1.47 -2.71 3.14
CA ALA A 43 -2.43 -3.74 3.55
C ALA A 43 -2.07 -5.13 3.01
N LEU A 44 -1.62 -5.20 1.76
CA LEU A 44 -1.18 -6.44 1.11
C LEU A 44 0.04 -7.04 1.80
N ILE A 45 1.08 -6.24 2.03
CA ILE A 45 2.31 -6.68 2.72
C ILE A 45 1.95 -7.21 4.10
N PHE A 46 1.18 -6.46 4.90
CA PHE A 46 0.79 -6.88 6.23
C PHE A 46 0.04 -8.23 6.21
N THR A 47 -0.92 -8.36 5.30
CA THR A 47 -1.83 -9.52 5.23
C THR A 47 -1.14 -10.78 4.74
N ILE A 48 -0.13 -10.65 3.87
CA ILE A 48 0.63 -11.81 3.37
C ILE A 48 1.77 -12.15 4.31
N PHE A 49 2.54 -11.14 4.73
CA PHE A 49 3.77 -11.33 5.49
C PHE A 49 3.51 -12.03 6.82
N TRP A 50 2.58 -11.54 7.64
CA TRP A 50 2.43 -12.03 9.01
C TRP A 50 1.88 -13.46 9.11
N PRO A 51 0.85 -13.86 8.36
CA PRO A 51 0.41 -15.25 8.38
C PRO A 51 1.52 -16.22 7.96
N ILE A 52 2.28 -15.89 6.91
CA ILE A 52 3.41 -16.72 6.46
C ILE A 52 4.51 -16.71 7.53
N PHE A 53 4.87 -15.54 8.06
CA PHE A 53 5.92 -15.41 9.07
C PHE A 53 5.62 -16.21 10.35
N ILE A 54 4.36 -16.24 10.78
CA ILE A 54 3.90 -17.01 11.95
C ILE A 54 3.84 -18.50 11.66
N TYR A 55 3.39 -18.89 10.46
CA TYR A 55 3.28 -20.29 10.06
C TYR A 55 4.66 -20.92 9.83
N ASP A 56 5.45 -20.33 8.94
CA ASP A 56 6.82 -20.73 8.65
C ASP A 56 7.58 -19.54 8.01
N ARG A 57 8.44 -18.89 8.79
CA ARG A 57 9.23 -17.75 8.34
C ARG A 57 10.22 -18.10 7.23
N GLU A 58 10.65 -19.35 7.13
CA GLU A 58 11.67 -19.75 6.15
C GLU A 58 11.14 -19.71 4.72
N LEU A 59 9.81 -19.68 4.56
CA LEU A 59 9.13 -19.39 3.30
C LEU A 59 9.35 -17.94 2.82
N LEU A 60 9.66 -17.01 3.73
CA LEU A 60 10.00 -15.63 3.42
C LEU A 60 11.51 -15.45 3.31
N PHE A 61 12.28 -15.87 4.31
CA PHE A 61 13.73 -15.77 4.24
C PHE A 61 14.45 -16.82 5.10
N PRO A 62 15.63 -17.30 4.67
CA PRO A 62 16.38 -18.29 5.43
C PRO A 62 16.91 -17.73 6.75
N ALA A 63 17.16 -18.61 7.72
CA ALA A 63 17.53 -18.24 9.08
C ALA A 63 18.78 -17.36 9.23
N PHE A 64 19.73 -17.44 8.31
CA PHE A 64 20.94 -16.60 8.38
C PHE A 64 20.63 -15.11 8.22
N ILE A 65 19.50 -14.76 7.59
CA ILE A 65 19.04 -13.38 7.41
C ILE A 65 18.69 -12.73 8.74
N ASP A 66 18.35 -13.49 9.79
CA ASP A 66 18.06 -12.94 11.12
C ASP A 66 19.24 -12.19 11.75
N LYS A 67 20.47 -12.47 11.29
CA LYS A 67 21.67 -11.73 11.68
C LYS A 67 21.68 -10.29 11.14
N ILE A 68 20.90 -10.04 10.09
CA ILE A 68 20.75 -8.73 9.41
C ILE A 68 19.42 -8.10 9.81
N PHE A 69 18.32 -8.87 9.73
CA PHE A 69 16.97 -8.41 10.04
C PHE A 69 16.43 -9.10 11.29
N SER A 70 16.57 -8.43 12.43
CA SER A 70 15.94 -8.88 13.67
C SER A 70 14.41 -8.86 13.58
N PHE A 71 13.73 -9.58 14.47
CA PHE A 71 12.27 -9.51 14.63
C PHE A 71 11.74 -8.07 14.76
N LYS A 72 12.45 -7.21 15.50
CA LYS A 72 12.09 -5.79 15.65
C LYS A 72 12.15 -5.05 14.31
N SER A 73 13.14 -5.36 13.49
CA SER A 73 13.25 -4.79 12.14
C SER A 73 12.05 -5.22 11.28
N ASN A 74 11.69 -6.51 11.33
CA ASN A 74 10.51 -7.01 10.62
C ASN A 74 9.20 -6.35 11.09
N LEU A 75 9.06 -6.09 12.39
CA LEU A 75 7.92 -5.36 12.94
C LEU A 75 7.83 -3.95 12.32
N VAL A 76 8.93 -3.20 12.31
CA VAL A 76 8.96 -1.84 11.76
C VAL A 76 8.65 -1.84 10.25
N MET A 77 9.23 -2.78 9.50
CA MET A 77 9.11 -2.83 8.05
C MET A 77 7.77 -3.37 7.54
N HIS A 78 7.18 -4.34 8.24
CA HIS A 78 6.03 -5.09 7.74
C HIS A 78 4.77 -4.98 8.60
N PHE A 79 4.88 -4.64 9.89
CA PHE A 79 3.73 -4.41 10.77
C PHE A 79 3.36 -2.92 10.81
N CYS A 80 4.30 -2.07 11.21
CA CYS A 80 4.03 -0.64 11.51
C CYS A 80 3.54 0.16 10.30
N ILE A 81 3.79 -0.32 9.08
CA ILE A 81 3.33 0.32 7.85
C ILE A 81 1.80 0.40 7.75
N LEU A 82 1.07 -0.62 8.20
CA LEU A 82 -0.38 -0.65 8.09
C LEU A 82 -1.05 0.32 9.09
N PRO A 83 -0.72 0.31 10.39
CA PRO A 83 -1.21 1.33 11.33
C PRO A 83 -0.87 2.76 10.88
N ALA A 84 0.33 3.02 10.36
CA ALA A 84 0.70 4.35 9.88
C ALA A 84 -0.18 4.81 8.70
N VAL A 85 -0.44 3.93 7.75
CA VAL A 85 -1.31 4.21 6.60
C VAL A 85 -2.77 4.35 7.01
N LEU A 86 -3.26 3.53 7.94
CA LEU A 86 -4.62 3.66 8.49
C LEU A 86 -4.80 4.97 9.25
N TRP A 87 -3.78 5.38 10.02
CA TRP A 87 -3.75 6.68 10.69
C TRP A 87 -3.85 7.81 9.67
N GLU A 88 -2.99 7.82 8.65
CA GLU A 88 -3.03 8.85 7.61
C GLU A 88 -4.37 8.84 6.85
N HIS A 89 -4.97 7.67 6.64
CA HIS A 89 -6.28 7.55 5.99
C HIS A 89 -7.44 8.06 6.87
N ALA A 90 -7.35 7.86 8.17
CA ALA A 90 -8.37 8.27 9.13
C ALA A 90 -8.35 9.78 9.40
N PHE A 91 -7.16 10.38 9.53
CA PHE A 91 -7.02 11.77 9.96
C PHE A 91 -6.83 12.78 8.84
N LEU A 92 -6.45 12.35 7.64
CA LEU A 92 -6.30 13.24 6.50
C LEU A 92 -7.50 13.07 5.54
N PRO A 93 -8.39 14.07 5.41
CA PRO A 93 -9.48 14.03 4.44
C PRO A 93 -8.96 13.83 3.02
N ARG A 94 -9.60 12.95 2.25
CA ARG A 94 -9.22 12.62 0.87
C ARG A 94 -10.42 12.69 -0.05
N TYR A 95 -10.20 13.05 -1.31
CA TYR A 95 -11.29 12.98 -2.27
C TYR A 95 -11.36 11.59 -2.90
N THR A 96 -12.54 10.99 -2.93
CA THR A 96 -12.79 9.84 -3.79
C THR A 96 -12.64 10.28 -5.24
N PRO A 97 -11.78 9.64 -6.05
CA PRO A 97 -11.61 10.01 -7.44
C PRO A 97 -12.92 9.77 -8.19
N LYS A 98 -13.26 10.65 -9.14
CA LYS A 98 -14.45 10.49 -9.98
C LYS A 98 -14.39 9.23 -10.85
N SER A 99 -13.18 8.76 -11.15
CA SER A 99 -12.90 7.54 -11.91
C SER A 99 -11.75 6.79 -11.26
N HIS A 100 -11.92 5.48 -11.06
CA HIS A 100 -10.89 4.61 -10.51
C HIS A 100 -9.89 4.11 -11.55
N ARG A 101 -10.09 4.41 -12.84
CA ARG A 101 -9.27 3.87 -13.95
C ARG A 101 -7.79 4.21 -13.83
N LEU A 102 -7.47 5.47 -13.53
CA LEU A 102 -6.07 5.92 -13.39
C LEU A 102 -5.39 5.17 -12.23
N ASN A 103 -6.05 5.14 -11.07
CA ASN A 103 -5.48 4.55 -9.86
C ASN A 103 -5.27 3.03 -10.02
N LEU A 104 -6.28 2.33 -10.54
CA LEU A 104 -6.17 0.90 -10.85
C LEU A 104 -5.12 0.66 -11.95
N GLY A 105 -5.05 1.51 -12.97
CA GLY A 105 -4.02 1.43 -14.01
C GLY A 105 -2.61 1.54 -13.45
N ILE A 106 -2.37 2.48 -12.54
CA ILE A 106 -1.08 2.63 -11.83
C ILE A 106 -0.78 1.36 -11.02
N TYR A 107 -1.75 0.85 -10.26
CA TYR A 107 -1.57 -0.36 -9.46
C TYR A 107 -1.22 -1.57 -10.34
N VAL A 108 -1.99 -1.80 -11.41
CA VAL A 108 -1.77 -2.90 -12.36
C VAL A 108 -0.41 -2.78 -13.05
N PHE A 109 -0.05 -1.58 -13.49
CA PHE A 109 1.26 -1.33 -14.11
C PHE A 109 2.42 -1.66 -13.18
N LEU A 110 2.38 -1.16 -11.93
CA LEU A 110 3.42 -1.44 -10.95
C LEU A 110 3.46 -2.91 -10.54
N TYR A 111 2.29 -3.55 -10.47
CA TYR A 111 2.20 -4.98 -10.21
C TYR A 111 2.90 -5.80 -11.30
N ILE A 112 2.55 -5.56 -12.56
CA ILE A 112 3.19 -6.23 -13.71
C ILE A 112 4.69 -5.94 -13.72
N LEU A 113 5.10 -4.69 -13.51
CA LEU A 113 6.50 -4.31 -13.45
C LEU A 113 7.26 -5.08 -12.36
N TYR A 114 6.68 -5.21 -11.17
CA TYR A 114 7.26 -5.97 -10.07
C TYR A 114 7.38 -7.46 -10.40
N ILE A 115 6.32 -8.09 -10.91
CA ILE A 115 6.36 -9.51 -11.30
C ILE A 115 7.39 -9.75 -12.41
N SER A 116 7.45 -8.87 -13.42
CA SER A 116 8.48 -8.93 -14.46
C SER A 116 9.89 -8.85 -13.88
N PHE A 117 10.12 -7.96 -12.91
CA PHE A 117 11.41 -7.85 -12.23
C PHE A 117 11.77 -9.11 -11.42
N VAL A 118 10.79 -9.70 -10.72
CA VAL A 118 10.96 -10.95 -9.97
C VAL A 118 11.33 -12.10 -10.91
N LEU A 119 10.61 -12.25 -12.02
CA LEU A 119 10.89 -13.28 -13.03
C LEU A 119 12.24 -13.06 -13.72
N HIS A 120 12.57 -11.82 -14.06
CA HIS A 120 13.86 -11.46 -14.64
C HIS A 120 15.01 -11.81 -13.69
N THR A 121 14.87 -11.53 -12.38
CA THR A 121 15.88 -11.87 -11.39
C THR A 121 16.10 -13.38 -11.30
N TYR A 122 15.03 -14.18 -11.38
CA TYR A 122 15.14 -15.63 -11.44
C TYR A 122 15.82 -16.10 -12.73
N TYR A 123 15.48 -15.54 -13.88
CA TYR A 123 16.11 -15.90 -15.15
C TYR A 123 17.63 -15.62 -15.14
N GLU A 124 18.03 -14.46 -14.63
CA GLU A 124 19.44 -14.03 -14.59
C GLU A 124 20.26 -14.71 -13.49
N ARG A 125 19.67 -14.96 -12.32
CA ARG A 125 20.40 -15.39 -11.11
C ARG A 125 20.01 -16.75 -10.58
N GLY A 126 18.96 -17.37 -11.12
CA GLY A 126 18.39 -18.63 -10.63
C GLY A 126 17.72 -18.51 -9.26
N LEU A 127 17.43 -17.30 -8.78
CA LEU A 127 16.95 -17.05 -7.43
C LEU A 127 15.73 -16.13 -7.41
N PHE A 128 14.70 -16.53 -6.66
CA PHE A 128 13.61 -15.65 -6.28
C PHE A 128 13.91 -14.89 -4.99
N PRO A 129 13.28 -13.72 -4.77
CA PRO A 129 13.43 -12.96 -3.54
C PRO A 129 12.90 -13.68 -2.30
N TYR A 130 11.97 -14.62 -2.46
CA TYR A 130 11.36 -15.38 -1.38
C TYR A 130 11.40 -16.89 -1.69
N PRO A 131 11.80 -17.75 -0.74
CA PRO A 131 11.81 -19.21 -0.93
C PRO A 131 10.48 -19.82 -1.35
N ILE A 132 9.34 -19.27 -0.92
CA ILE A 132 8.00 -19.73 -1.34
C ILE A 132 7.82 -19.70 -2.86
N PHE A 133 8.44 -18.74 -3.56
CA PHE A 133 8.42 -18.69 -5.01
C PHE A 133 9.27 -19.80 -5.62
N MET A 134 10.45 -20.08 -5.07
CA MET A 134 11.28 -21.22 -5.53
C MET A 134 10.53 -22.55 -5.38
N MET A 135 9.82 -22.74 -4.27
CA MET A 135 9.08 -23.98 -3.99
C MET A 135 7.87 -24.18 -4.90
N THR A 136 7.21 -23.09 -5.30
CA THR A 136 5.98 -23.17 -6.11
C THR A 136 6.26 -23.07 -7.61
N TYR A 137 7.40 -22.51 -8.02
CA TYR A 137 7.76 -22.30 -9.42
C TYR A 137 7.81 -23.63 -10.19
N GLY A 138 7.27 -23.64 -11.40
CA GLY A 138 7.08 -24.84 -12.21
C GLY A 138 5.83 -25.67 -11.88
N THR A 139 5.08 -25.32 -10.83
CA THR A 139 3.78 -25.93 -10.50
C THR A 139 2.61 -24.98 -10.81
N ILE A 140 1.38 -25.51 -10.78
CA ILE A 140 0.16 -24.69 -10.90
C ILE A 140 -0.01 -23.69 -9.74
N HIS A 141 0.64 -23.94 -8.59
CA HIS A 141 0.51 -23.08 -7.42
C HIS A 141 1.16 -21.70 -7.63
N PHE A 142 2.21 -21.60 -8.45
CA PHE A 142 2.87 -20.32 -8.71
C PHE A 142 1.93 -19.28 -9.36
N PRO A 143 1.33 -19.54 -10.55
CA PRO A 143 0.41 -18.58 -11.15
C PRO A 143 -0.84 -18.34 -10.30
N ILE A 144 -1.35 -19.34 -9.57
CA ILE A 144 -2.46 -19.16 -8.63
C ILE A 144 -2.06 -18.18 -7.53
N PHE A 145 -0.90 -18.36 -6.91
CA PHE A 145 -0.44 -17.51 -5.82
C PHE A 145 -0.26 -16.06 -6.28
N ILE A 146 0.42 -15.84 -7.42
CA ILE A 146 0.55 -14.53 -8.05
C ILE A 146 -0.84 -13.93 -8.35
N GLY A 147 -1.76 -14.70 -8.93
CA GLY A 147 -3.13 -14.25 -9.20
C GLY A 147 -3.89 -13.83 -7.93
N LEU A 148 -3.77 -14.59 -6.84
CA LEU A 148 -4.41 -14.27 -5.56
C LEU A 148 -3.85 -12.99 -4.93
N ILE A 149 -2.53 -12.79 -4.98
CA ILE A 149 -1.89 -11.55 -4.50
C ILE A 149 -2.43 -10.34 -5.26
N PHE A 150 -2.54 -10.45 -6.58
CA PHE A 150 -3.12 -9.40 -7.42
C PHE A 150 -4.56 -9.07 -7.03
N LEU A 151 -5.42 -10.10 -6.94
CA LEU A 151 -6.83 -9.92 -6.57
C LEU A 151 -6.99 -9.33 -5.18
N LEU A 152 -6.16 -9.75 -4.23
CA LEU A 152 -6.16 -9.24 -2.87
C LEU A 152 -5.77 -7.75 -2.82
N GLY A 153 -4.77 -7.33 -3.61
CA GLY A 153 -4.42 -5.92 -3.70
C GLY A 153 -5.51 -5.05 -4.35
N ILE A 154 -6.24 -5.58 -5.35
CA ILE A 154 -7.44 -4.92 -5.88
C ILE A 154 -8.53 -4.82 -4.81
N ALA A 155 -8.74 -5.88 -4.02
CA ALA A 155 -9.71 -5.87 -2.92
C ALA A 155 -9.34 -4.82 -1.86
N PHE A 156 -8.07 -4.68 -1.49
CA PHE A 156 -7.61 -3.62 -0.58
C PHE A 156 -7.74 -2.23 -1.17
N TYR A 157 -7.47 -2.08 -2.47
CA TYR A 157 -7.72 -0.82 -3.15
C TYR A 157 -9.21 -0.42 -3.05
N LEU A 158 -10.14 -1.35 -3.25
CA LEU A 158 -11.57 -1.07 -3.18
C LEU A 158 -12.06 -0.85 -1.73
N SER A 159 -11.52 -1.60 -0.77
CA SER A 159 -11.93 -1.52 0.63
C SER A 159 -11.57 -0.17 1.27
N GLN A 160 -10.50 0.48 0.80
CA GLN A 160 -10.11 1.82 1.28
C GLN A 160 -11.23 2.85 1.13
N TRP A 161 -12.03 2.77 0.06
CA TRP A 161 -13.11 3.72 -0.22
C TRP A 161 -14.32 3.48 0.67
N LYS A 162 -14.61 2.20 0.98
CA LYS A 162 -15.60 1.82 1.98
C LYS A 162 -15.18 2.35 3.35
N LEU A 163 -13.93 2.10 3.75
CA LEU A 163 -13.37 2.64 4.99
C LEU A 163 -13.44 4.17 5.03
N TYR A 164 -13.09 4.84 3.93
CA TYR A 164 -13.20 6.29 3.82
C TYR A 164 -14.63 6.78 4.04
N SER A 165 -15.62 6.12 3.41
CA SER A 165 -17.02 6.47 3.57
C SER A 165 -17.56 6.23 4.98
N LEU A 166 -17.03 5.23 5.70
CA LEU A 166 -17.40 4.99 7.10
C LEU A 166 -16.86 6.08 8.03
N ILE A 167 -15.62 6.51 7.82
CA ILE A 167 -14.97 7.53 8.66
C ILE A 167 -15.55 8.93 8.37
N TRP A 168 -15.71 9.28 7.09
CA TRP A 168 -16.03 10.66 6.65
C TRP A 168 -17.43 10.84 6.05
N GLY A 169 -18.23 9.77 5.90
CA GLY A 169 -19.54 9.83 5.25
C GLY A 169 -20.58 10.69 5.98
N HIS A 170 -20.53 10.70 7.31
CA HIS A 170 -21.42 11.53 8.13
C HIS A 170 -21.14 13.03 8.01
N GLU A 171 -19.88 13.41 7.80
CA GLU A 171 -19.48 14.82 7.75
C GLU A 171 -19.94 15.53 6.46
N LYS A 172 -19.92 14.81 5.31
CA LYS A 172 -20.50 15.27 4.05
C LYS A 172 -22.01 15.54 4.16
N SER A 173 -22.74 14.66 4.85
CA SER A 173 -24.18 14.82 5.11
C SER A 173 -24.46 16.03 6.01
N ARG A 174 -23.63 16.26 7.03
CA ARG A 174 -23.77 17.39 7.96
C ARG A 174 -23.47 18.75 7.31
N ASN A 175 -22.41 18.84 6.50
CA ASN A 175 -22.08 20.08 5.77
C ASN A 175 -23.07 20.37 4.62
N GLY A 176 -23.56 19.34 3.93
CA GLY A 176 -24.60 19.49 2.90
C GLY A 176 -25.94 20.00 3.44
N LYS A 177 -26.28 19.71 4.70
CA LYS A 177 -27.46 20.28 5.38
C LYS A 177 -27.29 21.75 5.75
N LYS A 178 -26.08 22.17 6.21
CA LYS A 178 -25.80 23.59 6.52
C LYS A 178 -25.84 24.51 5.30
N VAL A 179 -25.37 24.04 4.14
CA VAL A 179 -25.37 24.82 2.89
C VAL A 179 -26.79 24.98 2.31
N LYS A 180 -27.72 24.06 2.60
CA LYS A 180 -29.13 24.18 2.18
C LYS A 180 -29.99 25.04 3.13
N SER A 181 -29.49 25.38 4.31
CA SER A 181 -30.20 26.18 5.32
C SER A 181 -29.65 27.61 5.44
N SER A 182 -28.82 28.05 4.49
CA SER A 182 -28.23 29.39 4.39
C SER A 182 -28.68 30.00 3.07
#